data_AF-A0A1G9TCS2-F1
#
_entry.id   AF-A0A1G9TCS2-F1
#
_cell.length_a   1.000
_cell.length_b   1.000
_cell.length_c   1.000
_cell.angle_alpha   90.00
_cell.angle_beta   90.00
_cell.angle_gamma   90.00
#
_symmetry.space_group_name_H-M   'P 1'
#
loop_
_entity.id
_entity.type
_entity.pdbx_description
1 polymer ?
#
loop_
_entity_poly.entity_id
_entity_poly.type
_entity_poly.pdbx_seq_one_letter_code
_entity_poly.pdbx_strand_id
1 'polypeptide(L)'
;MMARWIGYLRERVAVLKGIFFVFLVFAVAFDFVIERHDPHFWGDQIIGFWSLFGLLGCLALIVIFKGLSHVLLEREEDYYDR
;
A
#
# COMPACT_ATOMS: atom_id res chain seq x y z
N MET A 1 27.41 1.44 -0.04
CA MET A 1 26.68 0.31 0.60
C MET A 1 25.18 0.32 0.24
N MET A 2 24.45 1.44 0.39
CA MET A 2 23.01 1.51 0.06
C MET A 2 22.67 1.21 -1.41
N ALA A 3 23.45 1.71 -2.37
CA ALA A 3 23.20 1.45 -3.80
C ALA A 3 23.21 -0.05 -4.17
N ARG A 4 24.02 -0.86 -3.49
CA ARG A 4 24.11 -2.31 -3.70
C ARG A 4 22.82 -3.02 -3.28
N TRP A 5 22.24 -2.59 -2.16
CA TRP A 5 20.96 -3.14 -1.66
C TRP A 5 19.80 -2.78 -2.58
N ILE A 6 19.76 -1.54 -3.08
CA ILE A 6 18.73 -1.11 -4.04
C ILE A 6 18.84 -1.91 -5.34
N GLY A 7 20.06 -2.13 -5.86
CA GLY A 7 20.30 -2.98 -7.04
C GLY A 7 19.80 -4.41 -6.82
N TYR A 8 20.15 -5.02 -5.69
CA TYR A 8 19.72 -6.38 -5.33
C TYR A 8 18.20 -6.53 -5.26
N LEU A 9 17.50 -5.57 -4.64
CA LEU A 9 16.03 -5.58 -4.56
C LEU A 9 15.39 -5.33 -5.94
N ARG A 10 15.99 -4.47 -6.76
CA ARG A 10 15.52 -4.18 -8.12
C ARG A 10 15.60 -5.41 -9.02
N GLU A 11 16.67 -6.20 -8.93
CA GLU A 11 16.82 -7.45 -9.68
C GLU A 11 15.80 -8.52 -9.24
N ARG A 12 15.29 -8.43 -8.00
CA ARG A 12 14.32 -9.38 -7.42
C ARG A 12 12.92 -8.81 -7.28
N VAL A 13 12.57 -7.85 -8.13
CA VAL A 13 11.23 -7.23 -8.18
C VAL A 13 10.10 -8.26 -8.26
N ALA A 14 10.27 -9.34 -9.02
CA ALA A 14 9.24 -10.38 -9.13
C ALA A 14 8.97 -11.09 -7.79
N VAL A 15 10.03 -11.38 -7.03
CA VAL A 15 9.95 -12.00 -5.71
C VAL A 15 9.30 -11.04 -4.71
N LEU A 16 9.69 -9.77 -4.71
CA LEU A 16 9.08 -8.73 -3.87
C LEU A 16 7.58 -8.59 -4.13
N LYS A 17 7.17 -8.55 -5.41
CA LYS A 17 5.76 -8.54 -5.79
C LYS A 17 5.03 -9.79 -5.29
N GLY A 18 5.64 -10.96 -5.46
CA GLY A 18 5.09 -12.22 -4.95
C GLY A 18 4.87 -12.18 -3.44
N ILE A 19 5.88 -11.78 -2.67
CA ILE A 19 5.81 -11.64 -1.21
C ILE A 19 4.69 -10.67 -0.82
N PHE A 20 4.59 -9.52 -1.50
CA PHE A 20 3.54 -8.54 -1.25
C PHE A 20 2.14 -9.12 -1.46
N PHE A 21 1.89 -9.79 -2.58
CA PHE A 21 0.59 -10.41 -2.85
C PHE A 21 0.28 -11.57 -1.90
N VAL A 22 1.28 -12.37 -1.54
CA VAL A 22 1.14 -13.41 -0.51
C VAL A 22 0.72 -12.79 0.82
N PHE A 23 1.32 -11.66 1.21
CA PHE A 23 0.96 -10.97 2.45
C PHE A 23 -0.46 -10.40 2.41
N LEU A 24 -0.90 -9.87 1.26
CA LEU A 24 -2.28 -9.41 1.08
C LEU A 24 -3.29 -10.57 1.20
N VAL A 25 -3.03 -11.68 0.52
CA VAL A 25 -3.88 -12.89 0.61
C VAL A 25 -3.90 -13.42 2.05
N PHE A 26 -2.75 -13.46 2.71
CA PHE A 26 -2.64 -13.87 4.10
C PHE A 26 -3.45 -12.96 5.04
N ALA A 27 -3.36 -11.64 4.87
CA ALA A 27 -4.12 -10.68 5.66
C ALA A 27 -5.64 -10.87 5.50
N VAL A 28 -6.10 -11.15 4.29
CA VAL A 28 -7.50 -11.47 4.02
C VAL A 28 -7.87 -12.83 4.64
N ALA A 29 -7.07 -13.87 4.44
CA ALA A 29 -7.31 -15.20 5.01
C ALA A 29 -7.35 -15.19 6.54
N PHE A 30 -6.52 -14.38 7.18
CA PHE A 30 -6.46 -14.24 8.63
C PHE A 30 -7.76 -13.65 9.20
N ASP A 31 -8.42 -12.76 8.47
CA ASP A 31 -9.73 -12.20 8.83
C ASP A 31 -10.83 -13.28 8.91
N PHE A 32 -10.69 -14.41 8.19
CA PHE A 32 -11.62 -15.55 8.28
C PHE A 32 -11.38 -16.43 9.51
N VAL A 33 -10.17 -16.43 10.08
CA VAL A 33 -9.80 -17.36 11.17
C VAL A 33 -10.11 -16.75 12.54
N ILE A 34 -10.17 -15.42 12.64
CA ILE A 34 -10.42 -14.73 13.90
C ILE A 34 -11.92 -14.58 14.15
N GLU A 35 -12.38 -15.11 15.28
CA GLU A 35 -13.72 -14.82 15.81
C GLU A 35 -13.83 -13.37 16.25
N ARG A 36 -14.92 -12.71 15.80
CA ARG A 36 -15.20 -11.32 16.11
C ARG A 36 -16.02 -11.25 17.40
N HIS A 37 -15.40 -10.75 18.47
CA HIS A 37 -16.08 -10.43 19.71
C HIS A 37 -16.72 -9.04 19.59
N ASP A 38 -18.05 -8.98 19.75
CA ASP A 38 -18.91 -7.79 19.80
C ASP A 38 -18.77 -6.76 18.67
N PRO A 39 -19.66 -6.79 17.65
CA PRO A 39 -19.68 -5.81 16.57
C PRO A 39 -20.07 -4.42 17.09
N HIS A 40 -19.08 -3.53 17.28
CA HIS A 40 -19.32 -2.13 17.60
C HIS A 40 -19.59 -1.29 16.34
N PHE A 41 -19.12 -1.73 15.17
CA PHE A 41 -19.29 -1.05 13.90
C PHE A 41 -19.96 -1.98 12.87
N TRP A 42 -20.80 -1.44 11.99
CA TRP A 42 -21.51 -2.25 10.98
C TRP A 42 -20.56 -3.03 10.05
N GLY A 43 -19.42 -2.45 9.69
CA GLY A 43 -18.38 -3.12 8.91
C GLY A 43 -17.72 -4.29 9.63
N ASP A 44 -17.83 -4.40 10.96
CA ASP A 44 -17.33 -5.54 11.73
C ASP A 44 -18.16 -6.80 11.51
N GLN A 45 -19.34 -6.71 10.91
CA GLN A 45 -20.11 -7.90 10.52
C GLN A 45 -19.66 -8.46 9.16
N ILE A 46 -18.94 -7.66 8.37
CA ILE A 46 -18.55 -8.03 7.01
C ILE A 46 -17.13 -8.62 7.03
N ILE A 47 -17.00 -9.88 6.67
CA ILE A 47 -15.70 -10.56 6.56
C ILE A 47 -14.86 -9.90 5.47
N GLY A 48 -13.60 -9.61 5.77
CA GLY A 48 -12.65 -8.93 4.90
C GLY A 48 -12.83 -7.42 4.81
N PHE A 49 -13.74 -6.82 5.58
CA PHE A 49 -14.00 -5.38 5.55
C PHE A 49 -12.75 -4.55 5.84
N TRP A 50 -12.02 -4.89 6.91
CA TRP A 50 -10.83 -4.13 7.32
C TRP A 50 -9.67 -4.30 6.34
N SER A 51 -9.48 -5.49 5.77
CA SER A 51 -8.48 -5.73 4.73
C SER A 51 -8.78 -4.90 3.47
N LEU A 52 -10.03 -4.87 3.02
CA LEU A 52 -10.46 -4.06 1.87
C LEU A 52 -10.37 -2.55 2.16
N PHE A 53 -10.81 -2.13 3.34
CA PHE A 53 -10.73 -0.73 3.76
C PHE A 53 -9.28 -0.25 3.79
N GLY A 54 -8.36 -1.04 4.38
CA GLY A 54 -6.94 -0.73 4.39
C GLY A 54 -6.32 -0.66 2.98
N LEU A 55 -6.67 -1.61 2.11
CA LEU A 55 -6.21 -1.62 0.72
C LEU A 55 -6.69 -0.38 -0.05
N LEU A 56 -7.99 -0.10 0.00
CA LEU A 56 -8.60 1.05 -0.68
C LEU A 56 -8.09 2.37 -0.10
N GLY A 57 -7.95 2.45 1.22
CA GLY A 57 -7.36 3.61 1.90
C GLY A 57 -5.93 3.87 1.42
N CYS A 58 -5.10 2.84 1.34
CA CYS A 58 -3.73 2.97 0.84
C CYS A 58 -3.71 3.46 -0.62
N LEU A 59 -4.53 2.86 -1.50
CA LEU A 59 -4.63 3.29 -2.91
C LEU A 59 -5.12 4.74 -3.02
N ALA A 60 -6.13 5.11 -2.24
CA ALA A 60 -6.66 6.46 -2.21
C ALA A 60 -5.59 7.47 -1.78
N LEU A 61 -4.82 7.17 -0.73
CA LEU A 61 -3.71 8.02 -0.30
C LEU A 61 -2.65 8.15 -1.40
N ILE A 62 -2.28 7.07 -2.08
CA ILE A 62 -1.32 7.13 -3.20
C ILE A 62 -1.82 8.09 -4.27
N VAL A 63 -3.09 7.99 -4.68
CA VAL A 63 -3.66 8.86 -5.72
C VAL A 63 -3.70 10.31 -5.26
N ILE A 64 -4.20 10.57 -4.05
CA ILE A 64 -4.31 11.92 -3.49
C ILE A 64 -2.93 12.57 -3.39
N PHE A 65 -1.95 11.88 -2.78
CA PHE A 65 -0.61 12.44 -2.60
C PHE A 65 0.16 12.55 -3.91
N LYS A 66 -0.05 11.63 -4.86
CA LYS A 66 0.53 11.77 -6.20
C LYS A 66 -0.05 12.99 -6.91
N GLY A 67 -1.36 13.20 -6.83
CA GLY A 67 -2.02 14.39 -7.38
C GLY A 67 -1.53 15.67 -6.73
N LEU A 68 -1.44 15.69 -5.39
CA LEU A 68 -0.90 16.81 -4.63
C LEU A 68 0.55 17.11 -5.03
N SER A 69 1.36 16.08 -5.24
CA SER A 69 2.75 16.23 -5.68
C SER A 69 2.83 16.93 -7.04
N HIS A 70 2.04 16.51 -8.03
CA HIS A 70 2.03 17.15 -9.35
C HIS A 70 1.55 18.61 -9.31
N VAL A 71 0.58 18.93 -8.43
CA VAL A 71 -0.02 20.28 -8.40
C VAL A 71 0.81 21.28 -7.57
N LEU A 72 1.42 20.85 -6.47
CA LEU A 72 2.07 21.76 -5.50
C LEU A 72 3.59 21.62 -5.42
N LEU A 73 4.15 20.44 -5.70
CA LEU A 73 5.55 20.13 -5.42
C LEU A 73 6.40 20.00 -6.69
N GLU A 74 5.78 19.67 -7.83
CA GLU A 74 6.48 19.60 -9.10
C GLU A 74 6.90 21.01 -9.53
N ARG A 75 8.21 21.22 -9.61
CA ARG A 75 8.81 22.45 -10.16
C ARG A 75 9.28 22.19 -11.57
N GLU A 76 9.23 23.23 -12.39
CA GLU A 76 9.76 23.21 -13.75
C GLU A 76 11.24 22.79 -13.75
N GLU A 77 11.65 22.04 -14.78
CA GLU A 77 13.00 21.46 -14.88
C GLU A 77 14.10 22.53 -14.88
N ASP A 78 13.80 23.72 -15.40
CA ASP A 78 14.68 24.90 -15.41
C ASP A 78 14.85 25.59 -14.03
N TYR A 79 14.23 25.06 -12.97
CA TYR A 79 14.29 25.71 -11.65
C TYR A 79 15.70 25.85 -11.07
N TYR A 80 16.62 24.93 -11.41
CA TYR A 80 18.01 24.96 -10.94
C TYR A 80 18.99 25.58 -11.95
N ASP A 81 18.56 25.81 -13.18
CA ASP A 81 19.36 26.46 -14.23
C ASP A 81 19.19 27.99 -14.23
N ARG A 82 18.37 28.53 -13.31
CA ARG A 82 18.26 29.96 -12.99
C ARG A 82 19.01 30.35 -11.73
#